data_AF-A0A8T0AXT7-F1
#
_entry.id   AF-A0A8T0AXT7-F1
#
_cell.length_a   1.000
_cell.length_b   1.000
_cell.length_c   1.000
_cell.angle_alpha   90.00
_cell.angle_beta   90.00
_cell.angle_gamma   90.00
#
_symmetry.space_group_name_H-M   'P 1'
#
loop_
_entity.id
_entity.type
_entity.pdbx_description
1 polymer ?
#
loop_
_entity_poly.entity_id
_entity_poly.type
_entity_poly.pdbx_seq_one_letter_code
_entity_poly.pdbx_strand_id
1 'polypeptide(L)'
;MGIYKHKKENPSGSTSRPIGVKVHARSAHFLSCYPRLLRATNMGKFMKPGKVVMVLAGRYAGRKAVIVKNIDDGTADRPYSHALVSGIDRYPRKVTATMGKKKVAKRSKIKAFVKVFNYNHLMPTRYSVDIPLDKTVVNKDVFRDPALKRKARREAKVKFEERYKTGKNKWFFQKLRF
;
A
#
# COMPACT_ATOMS: atom_id res chain seq x y z
N MET A 1 -53.76 31.99 41.59
CA MET A 1 -52.97 32.41 40.41
C MET A 1 -52.79 31.18 39.53
N GLY A 2 -53.21 31.06 38.28
CA GLY A 2 -53.72 32.04 37.33
C GLY A 2 -53.51 31.45 35.94
N ILE A 3 -54.56 30.80 35.42
CA ILE A 3 -55.02 30.87 34.01
C ILE A 3 -54.26 30.04 32.95
N TYR A 4 -54.90 28.92 32.61
CA TYR A 4 -54.95 28.31 31.26
C TYR A 4 -55.54 29.29 30.22
N LYS A 5 -55.15 29.19 28.95
CA LYS A 5 -55.98 28.65 27.85
C LYS A 5 -55.60 29.16 26.45
N HIS A 6 -56.06 28.33 25.49
CA HIS A 6 -56.44 28.57 24.09
C HIS A 6 -55.39 28.19 23.03
N LYS A 7 -55.52 27.09 22.26
CA LYS A 7 -56.63 26.48 21.45
C LYS A 7 -56.85 27.21 20.12
N LYS A 8 -56.76 26.45 19.02
CA LYS A 8 -57.59 26.39 17.79
C LYS A 8 -56.72 25.93 16.61
N GLU A 9 -57.11 25.11 15.63
CA GLU A 9 -58.30 24.30 15.28
C GLU A 9 -57.87 23.46 14.04
N ASN A 10 -58.31 22.21 13.92
CA ASN A 10 -58.46 21.46 12.64
C ASN A 10 -59.85 21.87 12.05
N PRO A 11 -60.30 21.59 10.78
CA PRO A 11 -59.98 20.40 9.94
C PRO A 11 -60.12 20.54 8.38
N SER A 12 -59.83 19.42 7.68
CA SER A 12 -60.43 18.84 6.44
C SER A 12 -60.87 19.72 5.24
N GLY A 13 -60.43 19.31 4.03
CA GLY A 13 -61.12 19.62 2.77
C GLY A 13 -60.59 18.83 1.58
N SER A 14 -61.40 17.92 1.04
CA SER A 14 -61.13 17.12 -0.16
C SER A 14 -61.95 17.64 -1.36
N THR A 15 -61.49 17.28 -2.56
CA THR A 15 -62.19 17.16 -3.87
C THR A 15 -62.09 18.25 -4.95
N SER A 16 -61.81 17.72 -6.16
CA SER A 16 -62.22 18.14 -7.52
C SER A 16 -61.34 19.11 -8.35
N ARG A 17 -61.03 18.66 -9.58
CA ARG A 17 -60.41 19.42 -10.72
C ARG A 17 -61.52 20.22 -11.46
N PRO A 18 -61.29 20.90 -12.61
CA PRO A 18 -60.07 21.33 -13.32
C PRO A 18 -60.15 22.83 -13.73
N ILE A 19 -59.17 23.38 -14.47
CA ILE A 19 -59.34 24.25 -15.66
C ILE A 19 -57.93 24.59 -16.16
N GLY A 20 -57.70 24.37 -17.45
CA GLY A 20 -56.39 24.45 -18.08
C GLY A 20 -55.93 25.88 -18.36
N VAL A 21 -54.61 26.04 -18.34
CA VAL A 21 -53.93 27.00 -19.22
C VAL A 21 -52.80 26.24 -19.91
N LYS A 22 -52.92 26.17 -21.23
CA LYS A 22 -51.95 25.59 -22.15
C LYS A 22 -50.83 26.60 -22.33
N VAL A 23 -49.63 26.32 -21.84
CA VAL A 23 -48.42 27.01 -22.30
C VAL A 23 -47.45 25.94 -22.77
N HIS A 24 -47.42 25.73 -24.09
CA HIS A 24 -46.34 25.02 -24.75
C HIS A 24 -45.19 26.00 -24.96
N ALA A 25 -44.06 25.79 -24.30
CA ALA A 25 -42.76 26.19 -24.84
C ALA A 25 -41.61 25.47 -24.11
N ARG A 26 -40.97 24.57 -24.86
CA ARG A 26 -39.51 24.37 -24.93
C ARG A 26 -38.76 23.85 -23.68
N SER A 27 -38.37 22.57 -23.81
CA SER A 27 -37.01 22.07 -23.63
C SER A 27 -36.25 22.47 -22.35
N ALA A 28 -36.20 21.55 -21.38
CA ALA A 28 -35.06 21.43 -20.48
C ALA A 28 -34.88 19.97 -20.00
N HIS A 29 -34.58 19.06 -20.93
CA HIS A 29 -33.80 17.87 -20.58
C HIS A 29 -32.39 18.33 -20.22
N PHE A 30 -32.14 18.87 -19.02
CA PHE A 30 -30.75 19.10 -18.60
C PHE A 30 -30.54 19.31 -17.10
N LEU A 31 -31.19 18.56 -16.22
CA LEU A 31 -30.77 18.53 -14.79
C LEU A 31 -30.83 17.12 -14.18
N SER A 32 -30.39 16.11 -14.95
CA SER A 32 -29.78 14.89 -14.38
C SER A 32 -28.26 15.10 -14.31
N CYS A 33 -27.84 16.24 -13.76
CA CYS A 33 -26.43 16.45 -13.45
C CYS A 33 -26.24 15.99 -12.01
N TYR A 34 -25.76 14.75 -11.89
CA TYR A 34 -25.18 14.12 -10.71
C TYR A 34 -24.83 15.11 -9.59
N PRO A 35 -25.20 14.85 -8.33
CA PRO A 35 -24.41 15.40 -7.23
C PRO A 35 -23.04 14.75 -7.35
N ARG A 36 -22.15 15.41 -8.11
CA ARG A 36 -20.72 15.18 -8.11
C ARG A 36 -20.27 15.61 -6.73
N LEU A 37 -20.40 14.68 -5.77
CA LEU A 37 -19.72 14.74 -4.51
C LEU A 37 -18.29 15.15 -4.83
N LEU A 38 -17.93 16.35 -4.40
CA LEU A 38 -16.56 16.72 -4.17
C LEU A 38 -16.07 15.81 -3.05
N ARG A 39 -15.77 14.55 -3.40
CA ARG A 39 -14.81 13.76 -2.65
C ARG A 39 -13.56 14.62 -2.65
N ALA A 40 -13.25 15.21 -1.50
CA ALA A 40 -11.91 15.72 -1.24
C ALA A 40 -10.96 14.65 -1.78
N THR A 41 -10.19 14.99 -2.81
CA THR A 41 -9.21 14.10 -3.41
C THR A 41 -8.10 13.96 -2.38
N ASN A 42 -8.36 13.17 -1.35
CA ASN A 42 -7.40 12.82 -0.33
C ASN A 42 -6.30 12.09 -1.09
N MET A 43 -5.19 12.78 -1.39
CA MET A 43 -4.15 12.25 -2.26
C MET A 43 -3.71 10.88 -1.71
N GLY A 44 -3.84 9.85 -2.53
CA GLY A 44 -3.65 8.48 -2.08
C GLY A 44 -2.22 8.25 -1.59
N LYS A 45 -2.07 7.77 -0.35
CA LYS A 45 -0.76 7.37 0.20
C LYS A 45 -0.10 6.32 -0.71
N PHE A 46 1.11 6.58 -1.19
CA PHE A 46 1.82 5.68 -2.12
C PHE A 46 2.76 4.69 -1.43
N MET A 47 3.19 4.97 -0.19
CA MET A 47 4.03 4.10 0.64
C MET A 47 3.22 2.99 1.30
N LYS A 48 2.73 2.06 0.50
CA LYS A 48 1.90 0.93 0.94
C LYS A 48 2.73 -0.36 1.08
N PRO A 49 2.32 -1.31 1.93
CA PRO A 49 2.93 -2.65 1.95
C PRO A 49 2.86 -3.30 0.56
N GLY A 50 3.90 -4.05 0.20
CA GLY A 50 4.05 -4.66 -1.14
C GLY A 50 4.60 -3.72 -2.21
N LYS A 51 4.79 -2.42 -1.92
CA LYS A 51 5.50 -1.50 -2.81
C LYS A 51 7.00 -1.72 -2.75
N VAL A 52 7.64 -1.60 -3.90
CA VAL A 52 9.10 -1.66 -4.02
C VAL A 52 9.68 -0.28 -3.77
N VAL A 53 10.72 -0.25 -2.95
CA VAL A 53 11.50 0.93 -2.63
C VAL A 53 12.97 0.65 -2.89
N MET A 54 13.72 1.72 -3.16
CA MET A 54 15.16 1.70 -3.22
C MET A 54 15.74 2.40 -1.99
N VAL A 55 16.74 1.79 -1.38
CA VAL A 55 17.41 2.38 -0.21
C VAL A 55 18.46 3.38 -0.68
N LEU A 56 18.40 4.60 -0.17
CA LEU A 56 19.34 5.68 -0.50
C LEU A 56 20.57 5.70 0.41
N ALA A 57 20.39 5.40 1.70
CA ALA A 57 21.43 5.62 2.71
C ALA A 57 21.81 4.38 3.53
N GLY A 58 23.04 4.39 4.07
CA GLY A 58 23.60 3.37 4.95
C GLY A 58 24.15 2.13 4.23
N ARG A 59 24.43 1.06 4.99
CA ARG A 59 25.04 -0.19 4.48
C ARG A 59 24.32 -0.81 3.28
N TYR A 60 23.01 -0.59 3.16
CA TYR A 60 22.18 -1.16 2.08
C TYR A 60 21.82 -0.13 1.01
N ALA A 61 22.56 0.98 0.89
CA ALA A 61 22.38 1.94 -0.19
C ALA A 61 22.43 1.26 -1.57
N GLY A 62 21.58 1.71 -2.50
CA GLY A 62 21.43 1.15 -3.84
C GLY A 62 20.77 -0.22 -3.89
N ARG A 63 20.23 -0.73 -2.77
CA ARG A 63 19.52 -2.01 -2.71
C ARG A 63 18.02 -1.81 -2.86
N LYS A 64 17.40 -2.73 -3.58
CA LYS A 64 15.95 -2.83 -3.78
C LYS A 64 15.34 -3.60 -2.61
N ALA A 65 14.19 -3.14 -2.16
CA ALA A 65 13.50 -3.72 -1.04
C ALA A 65 11.98 -3.54 -1.16
N VAL A 66 11.23 -4.31 -0.38
CA VAL A 66 9.77 -4.29 -0.32
C VAL A 66 9.34 -3.79 1.05
N ILE A 67 8.37 -2.87 1.08
CA ILE A 67 7.74 -2.43 2.31
C ILE A 67 6.88 -3.58 2.86
N VAL A 68 7.15 -4.00 4.09
CA VAL A 68 6.35 -5.03 4.78
C VAL A 68 5.28 -4.37 5.64
N LYS A 69 5.68 -3.35 6.41
CA LYS A 69 4.80 -2.56 7.27
C LYS A 69 5.19 -1.10 7.18
N ASN A 70 4.23 -0.24 6.86
CA ASN A 70 4.35 1.21 6.88
C ASN A 70 3.93 1.73 8.27
N ILE A 71 4.64 2.74 8.77
CA ILE A 71 4.31 3.46 10.01
C ILE A 71 4.45 4.95 9.71
N ASP A 72 3.32 5.59 9.46
CA ASP A 72 3.28 6.97 9.01
C ASP A 72 3.36 7.95 10.21
N ASP A 73 2.69 7.63 11.31
CA ASP A 73 2.53 8.51 12.48
C ASP A 73 3.65 8.37 13.52
N GLY A 74 4.67 7.58 13.22
CA GLY A 74 5.77 7.29 14.16
C GLY A 74 5.39 6.30 15.27
N THR A 75 6.33 6.09 16.19
CA THR A 75 6.17 5.30 17.42
C THR A 75 6.86 6.00 18.57
N ALA A 76 6.54 5.65 19.82
CA ALA A 76 7.21 6.21 21.01
C ALA A 76 8.75 6.19 20.90
N ASP A 77 9.32 5.08 20.42
CA ASP A 77 10.78 4.95 20.25
C ASP A 77 11.34 5.81 19.10
N ARG A 78 10.51 6.12 18.10
CA ARG A 78 10.91 6.74 16.82
C ARG A 78 9.78 7.63 16.33
N PRO A 79 9.79 8.93 16.67
CA PRO A 79 8.68 9.83 16.38
C PRO A 79 8.52 10.15 14.88
N TYR A 80 9.51 9.83 14.06
CA TYR A 80 9.48 10.07 12.62
C TYR A 80 8.81 8.93 11.84
N SER A 81 8.30 9.24 10.64
CA SER A 81 7.70 8.25 9.73
C SER A 81 8.73 7.25 9.21
N HIS A 82 8.41 5.96 9.29
CA HIS A 82 9.33 4.88 8.96
C HIS A 82 8.63 3.64 8.43
N ALA A 83 9.36 2.79 7.70
CA ALA A 83 8.88 1.50 7.25
C ALA A 83 9.78 0.36 7.73
N LEU A 84 9.13 -0.76 8.05
CA LEU A 84 9.78 -2.06 8.09
C LEU A 84 9.91 -2.59 6.67
N VAL A 85 11.15 -2.86 6.27
CA VAL A 85 11.50 -3.20 4.90
C VAL A 85 12.26 -4.52 4.87
N SER A 86 11.94 -5.34 3.87
CA SER A 86 12.65 -6.58 3.54
C SER A 86 13.26 -6.46 2.15
N GLY A 87 14.57 -6.65 2.01
CA GLY A 87 15.27 -6.40 0.76
C GLY A 87 16.38 -7.37 0.44
N ILE A 88 17.02 -7.15 -0.72
CA ILE A 88 18.05 -8.02 -1.26
C ILE A 88 19.45 -7.41 -1.02
N ASP A 89 20.26 -8.08 -0.19
CA ASP A 89 21.68 -7.74 0.02
C ASP A 89 22.55 -8.32 -1.11
N ARG A 90 22.36 -9.62 -1.39
CA ARG A 90 23.04 -10.31 -2.50
C ARG A 90 22.02 -10.73 -3.54
N TYR A 91 22.09 -10.09 -4.70
CA TYR A 91 21.28 -10.40 -5.87
C TYR A 91 21.68 -11.74 -6.49
N PRO A 92 20.73 -12.46 -7.11
CA PRO A 92 21.05 -13.63 -7.90
C PRO A 92 21.90 -13.23 -9.11
N ARG A 93 22.82 -14.10 -9.53
CA ARG A 93 23.67 -13.89 -10.71
C ARG A 93 22.94 -14.41 -11.96
N LYS A 94 23.24 -13.83 -13.13
CA LYS A 94 22.71 -14.30 -14.42
C LYS A 94 23.00 -15.80 -14.59
N VAL A 95 21.97 -16.54 -14.98
CA VAL A 95 22.03 -17.96 -15.35
C VAL A 95 21.93 -18.08 -16.88
N THR A 96 22.68 -19.01 -17.47
CA THR A 96 22.65 -19.33 -18.90
C THR A 96 22.32 -20.81 -19.07
N ALA A 97 21.78 -21.19 -20.23
CA ALA A 97 21.34 -22.56 -20.51
C ALA A 97 22.48 -23.59 -20.40
N THR A 98 23.72 -23.19 -20.71
CA THR A 98 24.91 -24.04 -20.66
C THR A 98 25.36 -24.42 -19.25
N MET A 99 24.81 -23.80 -18.21
CA MET A 99 25.27 -24.05 -16.84
C MET A 99 24.67 -25.34 -16.26
N GLY A 100 25.51 -26.17 -15.65
CA GLY A 100 25.04 -27.33 -14.88
C GLY A 100 24.20 -26.95 -13.65
N LYS A 101 23.30 -27.85 -13.25
CA LYS A 101 22.32 -27.66 -12.15
C LYS A 101 22.95 -27.17 -10.85
N LYS A 102 24.13 -27.68 -10.48
CA LYS A 102 24.89 -27.26 -9.28
C LYS A 102 25.31 -25.78 -9.34
N LYS A 103 25.75 -25.30 -10.51
CA LYS A 103 26.17 -23.90 -10.73
C LYS A 103 24.97 -22.97 -10.74
N VAL A 104 23.86 -23.41 -11.33
CA VAL A 104 22.58 -22.68 -11.31
C VAL A 104 22.08 -22.49 -9.88
N ALA A 105 22.03 -23.54 -9.06
CA ALA A 105 21.61 -23.45 -7.67
C ALA A 105 22.48 -22.47 -6.84
N LYS A 106 23.81 -22.49 -7.03
CA LYS A 106 24.72 -21.55 -6.38
C LYS A 106 24.51 -20.10 -6.83
N ARG A 107 24.20 -19.86 -8.11
CA ARG A 107 23.96 -18.51 -8.66
C ARG A 107 22.60 -17.92 -8.31
N SER A 108 21.59 -18.77 -8.12
CA SER A 108 20.22 -18.37 -7.75
C SER A 108 20.05 -18.08 -6.25
N LYS A 109 21.07 -18.34 -5.42
CA LYS A 109 21.02 -18.09 -3.98
C LYS A 109 20.95 -16.59 -3.68
N ILE A 110 19.95 -16.19 -2.90
CA ILE A 110 19.72 -14.80 -2.51
C ILE A 110 20.11 -14.60 -1.03
N LYS A 111 20.68 -13.44 -0.71
CA LYS A 111 20.84 -13.01 0.70
C LYS A 111 19.87 -11.87 0.98
N ALA A 112 18.93 -12.09 1.89
CA ALA A 112 17.96 -11.10 2.30
C ALA A 112 18.44 -10.29 3.53
N PHE A 113 17.89 -9.10 3.70
CA PHE A 113 17.99 -8.30 4.91
C PHE A 113 16.61 -7.79 5.34
N VAL A 114 16.46 -7.56 6.64
CA VAL A 114 15.27 -6.95 7.25
C VAL A 114 15.76 -5.79 8.09
N LYS A 115 15.22 -4.58 7.85
CA LYS A 115 15.62 -3.36 8.56
C LYS A 115 14.48 -2.34 8.55
N VAL A 116 14.42 -1.53 9.62
CA VAL A 116 13.56 -0.33 9.67
C VAL A 116 14.31 0.85 9.06
N PHE A 117 13.69 1.54 8.12
CA PHE A 117 14.21 2.76 7.49
C PHE A 117 13.27 3.94 7.70
N ASN A 118 13.85 5.12 7.88
CA ASN A 118 13.13 6.39 7.72
C ASN A 118 12.70 6.52 6.24
N TYR A 119 11.53 7.10 5.99
CA TYR A 119 11.06 7.39 4.63
C TYR A 119 12.02 8.27 3.83
N ASN A 120 12.71 9.22 4.45
CA ASN A 120 13.69 10.06 3.74
C ASN A 120 14.85 9.24 3.16
N HIS A 121 15.14 8.06 3.71
CA HIS A 121 16.19 7.16 3.25
C HIS A 121 15.68 6.14 2.21
N LEU A 122 14.42 6.24 1.79
CA LEU A 122 13.79 5.38 0.81
C LEU A 122 13.34 6.21 -0.38
N MET A 123 13.75 5.79 -1.57
CA MET A 123 13.18 6.28 -2.82
C MET A 123 12.01 5.37 -3.21
N PRO A 124 10.77 5.89 -3.28
CA PRO A 124 9.63 5.11 -3.76
C PRO A 124 9.80 4.79 -5.24
N THR A 125 9.29 3.62 -5.65
CA THR A 125 9.28 3.24 -7.06
C THR A 125 7.86 2.91 -7.50
N ARG A 126 7.63 2.94 -8.81
CA ARG A 126 6.33 2.57 -9.40
C ARG A 126 5.96 1.09 -9.16
N TYR A 127 6.96 0.22 -8.99
CA TYR A 127 6.77 -1.22 -8.99
C TYR A 127 6.13 -1.72 -7.69
N SER A 128 5.26 -2.72 -7.82
CA SER A 128 4.74 -3.53 -6.72
C SER A 128 5.20 -4.98 -6.88
N VAL A 129 5.36 -5.65 -5.75
CA VAL A 129 5.74 -7.05 -5.68
C VAL A 129 4.85 -7.73 -4.64
N ASP A 130 3.94 -8.58 -5.10
CA ASP A 130 3.18 -9.48 -4.23
C ASP A 130 4.05 -10.67 -3.84
N ILE A 131 4.72 -10.54 -2.70
CA ILE A 131 5.33 -11.65 -2.00
C ILE A 131 4.57 -11.80 -0.68
N PRO A 132 3.97 -12.96 -0.40
CA PRO A 132 3.38 -13.24 0.90
C PRO A 132 4.53 -13.38 1.91
N LEU A 133 4.81 -12.28 2.61
CA LEU A 133 5.70 -12.26 3.77
C LEU A 133 4.83 -12.36 5.01
N ASP A 134 5.18 -13.28 5.92
CA ASP A 134 4.40 -13.48 7.13
C ASP A 134 4.66 -12.29 8.05
N LYS A 135 3.65 -11.42 8.17
CA LYS A 135 3.72 -10.20 8.99
C LYS A 135 4.02 -10.54 10.45
N THR A 136 3.65 -11.74 10.91
CA THR A 136 3.92 -12.24 12.27
C THR A 136 5.40 -12.47 12.53
N VAL A 137 6.14 -12.94 11.54
CA VAL A 137 7.57 -13.23 11.67
C VAL A 137 8.41 -12.01 11.31
N VAL A 138 7.99 -11.20 10.33
CA VAL A 138 8.66 -9.96 9.94
C VAL A 138 8.00 -8.77 10.64
N ASN A 139 8.25 -8.69 11.95
CA ASN A 139 7.72 -7.68 12.86
C ASN A 139 8.77 -6.68 13.36
N LYS A 140 8.34 -5.65 14.10
CA LYS A 140 9.24 -4.70 14.77
C LYS A 140 10.00 -5.32 15.94
N ASP A 141 9.40 -6.27 16.65
CA ASP A 141 10.01 -6.88 17.85
C ASP A 141 11.19 -7.80 17.52
N VAL A 142 11.29 -8.19 16.25
CA VAL A 142 12.39 -8.99 15.68
C VAL A 142 13.76 -8.34 15.89
N PHE A 143 13.82 -7.02 16.10
CA PHE A 143 15.08 -6.32 16.32
C PHE A 143 15.60 -6.40 17.76
N ARG A 144 14.80 -6.87 18.73
CA ARG A 144 15.22 -7.04 20.13
C ARG A 144 16.16 -8.23 20.30
N ASP A 145 15.86 -9.35 19.64
CA ASP A 145 16.65 -10.59 19.73
C ASP A 145 17.33 -10.94 18.38
N PRO A 146 18.66 -11.12 18.34
CA PRO A 146 19.37 -11.55 17.15
C PRO A 146 18.89 -12.92 16.59
N ALA A 147 18.36 -13.82 17.41
CA ALA A 147 17.82 -15.10 16.97
C ALA A 147 16.56 -14.93 16.10
N LEU A 148 15.61 -14.10 16.56
CA LEU A 148 14.41 -13.74 15.79
C LEU A 148 14.79 -13.04 14.47
N LYS A 149 15.79 -12.16 14.50
CA LYS A 149 16.31 -11.48 13.30
C LYS A 149 16.94 -12.44 12.29
N ARG A 150 17.53 -13.56 12.74
CA ARG A 150 18.00 -14.63 11.84
C ARG A 150 16.82 -15.38 11.23
N LYS A 151 15.77 -15.67 12.00
CA LYS A 151 14.54 -16.33 11.52
C LYS A 151 13.83 -15.51 10.44
N ALA A 152 13.57 -14.22 10.68
CA ALA A 152 12.93 -13.33 9.71
C ALA A 152 13.72 -13.18 8.40
N ARG A 153 15.06 -13.10 8.49
CA ARG A 153 15.92 -13.07 7.28
C ARG A 153 15.87 -14.39 6.51
N ARG A 154 15.78 -15.53 7.20
CA ARG A 154 15.70 -16.85 6.55
C ARG A 154 14.38 -16.99 5.80
N GLU A 155 13.28 -16.57 6.39
CA GLU A 155 11.97 -16.61 5.74
C GLU A 155 11.93 -15.69 4.52
N ALA A 156 12.33 -14.42 4.66
CA ALA A 156 12.41 -13.50 3.54
C ALA A 156 13.27 -14.05 2.40
N LYS A 157 14.40 -14.70 2.72
CA LYS A 157 15.24 -15.38 1.74
C LYS A 157 14.49 -16.48 0.99
N VAL A 158 13.78 -17.36 1.69
CA VAL A 158 13.04 -18.48 1.06
C VAL A 158 11.99 -17.92 0.10
N LYS A 159 11.19 -16.95 0.55
CA LYS A 159 10.15 -16.31 -0.28
C LYS A 159 10.73 -15.59 -1.50
N PHE A 160 11.86 -14.90 -1.36
CA PHE A 160 12.54 -14.28 -2.50
C PHE A 160 13.09 -15.32 -3.50
N GLU A 161 13.65 -16.42 -3.01
CA GLU A 161 14.16 -17.51 -3.87
C GLU A 161 13.02 -18.23 -4.61
N GLU A 162 11.90 -18.49 -3.95
CA GLU A 162 10.67 -19.02 -4.58
C GLU A 162 10.18 -18.10 -5.69
N ARG A 163 10.03 -16.80 -5.39
CA ARG A 163 9.54 -15.83 -6.37
C ARG A 163 10.50 -15.68 -7.56
N TYR A 164 11.81 -15.70 -7.34
CA TYR A 164 12.81 -15.63 -8.41
C TYR A 164 12.71 -16.82 -9.37
N LYS A 165 12.49 -18.04 -8.87
CA LYS A 165 12.33 -19.25 -9.70
C LYS A 165 11.14 -19.16 -10.65
N THR A 166 10.09 -18.41 -10.30
CA THR A 166 8.93 -18.18 -11.18
C THR A 166 9.22 -17.25 -12.36
N GLY A 167 10.38 -16.57 -12.39
CA GLY A 167 10.74 -15.64 -13.46
C GLY A 167 9.98 -14.30 -13.44
N LYS A 168 9.13 -14.07 -12.43
CA LYS A 168 8.39 -12.82 -12.24
C LYS A 168 9.26 -11.72 -11.60
N ASN A 169 8.82 -10.46 -11.73
CA ASN A 169 9.46 -9.31 -11.09
C ASN A 169 10.96 -9.16 -11.43
N LYS A 170 11.34 -9.35 -12.71
CA LYS A 170 12.74 -9.29 -13.20
C LYS A 170 13.49 -8.05 -12.72
N TRP A 171 12.85 -6.89 -12.77
CA TRP A 171 13.44 -5.63 -12.32
C TRP A 171 13.84 -5.68 -10.84
N PHE A 172 13.04 -6.29 -9.95
CA PHE A 172 13.35 -6.36 -8.53
C PHE A 172 14.60 -7.21 -8.24
N PHE A 173 14.77 -8.33 -8.95
CA PHE A 173 15.89 -9.25 -8.78
C PHE A 173 17.16 -8.83 -9.55
N GLN A 174 17.05 -7.88 -10.46
CA GLN A 174 18.21 -7.33 -11.16
C GLN A 174 18.91 -6.27 -10.31
N LYS A 175 20.23 -6.39 -10.17
CA LYS A 175 21.07 -5.40 -9.49
C LYS A 175 20.98 -4.06 -10.23
N LEU A 176 20.78 -2.97 -9.49
CA LEU A 176 20.92 -1.62 -10.03
C LEU A 176 22.41 -1.32 -10.28
N ARG A 177 22.73 -0.75 -11.45
CA ARG A 177 24.07 -0.29 -11.80
C ARG A 177 24.07 1.23 -11.70
N PHE A 178 24.87 1.74 -10.79
CA PHE A 178 25.16 3.15 -10.57
C PHE A 178 26.65 3.22 -10.24
#